data_AF-A0A319D8Z3-F1
#
_entry.id   AF-A0A319D8Z3-F1
#
_cell.length_a   1.000
_cell.length_b   1.000
_cell.length_c   1.000
_cell.angle_alpha   90.00
_cell.angle_beta   90.00
_cell.angle_gamma   90.00
#
_symmetry.space_group_name_H-M   'P 1'
#
loop_
_entity.id
_entity.type
_entity.pdbx_description
1 polymer ?
#
loop_
_entity_poly.entity_id
_entity_poly.type
_entity_poly.pdbx_seq_one_letter_code
_entity_poly.pdbx_strand_id
1 'polypeptide(L)'
;MQFPSSLIAAAALALAAGPQLVSALWECDSGLDALGVEPADGTFYIHYTSYRDSSYKPNGEGSVEPWIRVCNSNDGAWESAMFAVVCTNFEGGSSAQTFDASSIGLDEDLVVYSGEGCDASASDLKGGYIKYGSTEKSLETGCGTRDHGVTCEFTD
;
A
#
# COMPACT_ATOMS: atom_id res chain seq x y z
N MET A 1 4.09 65.71 29.77
CA MET A 1 3.21 64.71 30.41
C MET A 1 2.51 63.94 29.30
N GLN A 2 2.37 62.62 29.51
CA GLN A 2 1.54 61.67 28.77
C GLN A 2 2.08 61.07 27.45
N PHE A 3 2.83 59.97 27.62
CA PHE A 3 2.95 58.82 26.71
C PHE A 3 1.75 57.86 26.91
N PRO A 4 1.66 56.70 26.25
CA PRO A 4 1.80 56.35 24.82
C PRO A 4 0.65 55.39 24.39
N SER A 5 0.72 54.78 23.20
CA SER A 5 0.40 53.37 22.87
C SER A 5 0.12 53.26 21.37
N SER A 6 1.13 52.87 20.57
CA SER A 6 1.40 51.51 20.07
C SER A 6 0.39 51.00 19.04
N LEU A 7 0.90 50.59 17.87
CA LEU A 7 0.61 49.30 17.23
C LEU A 7 1.58 49.06 16.06
N ILE A 8 2.34 47.97 16.20
CA ILE A 8 3.23 47.36 15.21
C ILE A 8 2.37 46.51 14.27
N ALA A 9 2.64 46.53 12.97
CA ALA A 9 2.20 45.45 12.07
C ALA A 9 3.35 45.09 11.13
N ALA A 10 4.19 44.14 11.55
CA ALA A 10 5.04 43.38 10.66
C ALA A 10 4.16 42.33 9.98
N ALA A 11 3.90 42.48 8.68
CA ALA A 11 3.26 41.43 7.89
C ALA A 11 4.34 40.44 7.46
N ALA A 12 4.44 39.31 8.16
CA ALA A 12 5.16 38.15 7.70
C ALA A 12 4.40 37.54 6.52
N LEU A 13 4.99 37.55 5.31
CA LEU A 13 4.55 36.66 4.24
C LEU A 13 4.97 35.23 4.62
N ALA A 14 4.04 34.49 5.22
CA ALA A 14 4.17 33.06 5.41
C ALA A 14 4.09 32.34 4.06
N LEU A 15 4.96 31.35 3.90
CA LEU A 15 5.16 30.51 2.73
C LEU A 15 3.84 29.93 2.20
N ALA A 16 3.50 30.23 0.95
CA ALA A 16 2.58 29.40 0.18
C ALA A 16 3.38 28.30 -0.55
N ALA A 17 3.99 27.41 0.23
CA ALA A 17 4.32 26.06 -0.26
C ALA A 17 3.14 25.17 0.12
N GLY A 18 2.07 25.23 -0.68
CA GLY A 18 0.98 24.27 -0.53
C GLY A 18 1.48 22.90 -0.97
N PRO A 19 1.45 21.86 -0.11
CA PRO A 19 1.76 20.51 -0.55
C PRO A 19 0.55 20.01 -1.34
N GLN A 20 0.64 20.01 -2.66
CA GLN A 20 -0.26 19.23 -3.49
C GLN A 20 0.32 17.80 -3.46
N LEU A 21 0.01 17.06 -2.39
CA LEU A 21 0.39 15.66 -2.24
C LEU A 21 -0.24 14.86 -3.39
N VAL A 22 0.51 14.68 -4.47
CA VAL A 22 0.40 13.43 -5.22
C VAL A 22 0.98 12.41 -4.26
N SER A 23 0.14 11.76 -3.44
CA SER A 23 0.60 10.62 -2.65
C SER A 23 1.08 9.58 -3.65
N ALA A 24 2.40 9.51 -3.82
CA ALA A 24 3.03 8.48 -4.61
C ALA A 24 2.56 7.12 -4.07
N LEU A 25 2.36 6.16 -4.96
CA LEU A 25 2.05 4.79 -4.54
C LEU A 25 3.20 4.27 -3.67
N TRP A 26 2.89 3.37 -2.75
CA TRP A 26 3.92 2.70 -1.96
C TRP A 26 4.88 1.94 -2.91
N GLU A 27 6.18 2.10 -2.69
CA GLU A 27 7.26 1.51 -3.49
C GLU A 27 8.15 0.64 -2.59
N CYS A 28 8.71 -0.43 -3.16
CA CYS A 28 9.50 -1.42 -2.40
C CYS A 28 10.68 -0.79 -1.66
N ASP A 29 11.51 0.01 -2.34
CA ASP A 29 12.71 0.61 -1.74
C ASP A 29 12.37 1.47 -0.51
N SER A 30 11.55 2.52 -0.69
CA SER A 30 11.21 3.43 0.40
C SER A 30 10.32 2.78 1.47
N GLY A 31 9.46 1.86 1.04
CA GLY A 31 8.48 1.24 1.90
C GLY A 31 9.07 0.19 2.83
N LEU A 32 10.02 -0.61 2.32
CA LEU A 32 10.73 -1.61 3.11
C LEU A 32 11.85 -0.99 3.94
N ASP A 33 12.53 0.06 3.45
CA ASP A 33 13.48 0.86 4.24
C ASP A 33 12.81 1.47 5.48
N ALA A 34 11.60 2.02 5.33
CA ALA A 34 10.82 2.55 6.46
C ALA A 34 10.46 1.48 7.50
N LEU A 35 10.45 0.20 7.11
CA LEU A 35 10.25 -0.95 8.01
C LEU A 35 11.58 -1.52 8.56
N GLY A 36 12.73 -0.99 8.13
CA GLY A 36 14.05 -1.49 8.48
C GLY A 36 14.38 -2.84 7.84
N VAL A 37 13.81 -3.12 6.66
CA VAL A 37 13.98 -4.37 5.92
C VAL A 37 14.98 -4.16 4.79
N GLU A 38 16.05 -4.96 4.79
CA GLU A 38 17.04 -5.00 3.72
C GLU A 38 16.75 -6.18 2.76
N PRO A 39 17.13 -6.08 1.47
CA PRO A 39 17.00 -7.19 0.52
C PRO A 39 17.73 -8.44 1.01
N ALA A 40 17.02 -9.58 1.03
CA ALA A 40 17.57 -10.87 1.39
C ALA A 40 16.97 -11.96 0.49
N ASP A 41 17.85 -12.78 -0.08
CA ASP A 41 17.48 -13.86 -1.00
C ASP A 41 16.55 -14.89 -0.32
N GLY A 42 15.54 -15.35 -1.06
CA GLY A 42 14.55 -16.30 -0.55
C GLY A 42 13.45 -15.67 0.32
N THR A 43 13.46 -14.35 0.49
CA THR A 43 12.38 -13.59 1.13
C THR A 43 11.83 -12.53 0.19
N PHE A 44 10.50 -12.40 0.19
CA PHE A 44 9.80 -11.38 -0.58
C PHE A 44 8.67 -10.79 0.26
N TYR A 45 8.23 -9.60 -0.15
CA TYR A 45 7.23 -8.83 0.57
C TYR A 45 6.09 -8.46 -0.34
N ILE A 46 4.87 -8.53 0.17
CA ILE A 46 3.67 -8.08 -0.55
C ILE A 46 3.02 -6.97 0.25
N HIS A 47 2.99 -5.78 -0.32
CA HIS A 47 2.19 -4.68 0.19
C HIS A 47 0.80 -4.72 -0.44
N TYR A 48 -0.24 -4.72 0.39
CA TYR A 48 -1.63 -4.60 -0.02
C TYR A 48 -2.18 -3.23 0.40
N THR A 49 -2.81 -2.53 -0.53
CA THR A 49 -3.52 -1.28 -0.27
C THR A 49 -5.00 -1.46 -0.59
N SER A 50 -5.85 -1.17 0.39
CA SER A 50 -7.32 -1.23 0.26
C SER A 50 -7.89 -0.10 -0.60
N TYR A 51 -9.13 -0.24 -1.06
CA TYR A 51 -9.86 0.80 -1.80
C TYR A 51 -9.82 2.16 -1.08
N ARG A 52 -10.06 2.16 0.24
CA ARG A 52 -10.11 3.37 1.08
C ARG A 52 -8.77 4.10 1.17
N ASP A 53 -7.68 3.34 1.16
CA ASP A 53 -6.33 3.88 1.33
C ASP A 53 -5.62 4.09 -0.03
N SER A 54 -6.26 3.68 -1.14
CA SER A 54 -5.68 3.68 -2.47
C SER A 54 -5.87 5.02 -3.19
N SER A 55 -4.85 5.40 -3.97
CA SER A 55 -4.95 6.41 -5.02
C SER A 55 -4.80 5.79 -6.42
N TYR A 56 -4.67 4.46 -6.49
CA TYR A 56 -4.37 3.73 -7.72
C TYR A 56 -5.60 3.64 -8.63
N LYS A 57 -5.42 4.09 -9.87
CA LYS A 57 -6.37 3.93 -10.96
C LYS A 57 -5.71 3.09 -12.07
N PRO A 58 -6.17 1.86 -12.32
CA PRO A 58 -5.63 1.05 -13.40
C PRO A 58 -5.66 1.81 -14.73
N ASN A 59 -4.52 1.94 -15.40
CA ASN A 59 -4.35 2.70 -16.65
C ASN A 59 -4.62 4.23 -16.56
N GLY A 60 -4.69 4.80 -15.35
CA GLY A 60 -4.93 6.23 -15.15
C GLY A 60 -6.38 6.69 -15.37
N GLU A 61 -7.28 5.76 -15.69
CA GLU A 61 -8.70 6.02 -15.93
C GLU A 61 -9.56 5.20 -14.96
N GLY A 62 -10.83 5.56 -14.81
CA GLY A 62 -11.79 4.80 -14.01
C GLY A 62 -11.75 5.04 -12.50
N SER A 63 -12.28 4.05 -11.77
CA SER A 63 -12.39 4.06 -10.31
C SER A 63 -11.05 3.76 -9.66
N VAL A 64 -10.88 4.24 -8.43
CA VAL A 64 -9.80 3.76 -7.56
C VAL A 64 -10.03 2.29 -7.27
N GLU A 65 -8.98 1.48 -7.32
CA GLU A 65 -9.05 0.06 -6.98
C GLU A 65 -8.04 -0.26 -5.87
N PRO A 66 -8.30 -1.28 -5.04
CA PRO A 66 -7.25 -1.91 -4.26
C PRO A 66 -6.16 -2.48 -5.18
N TRP A 67 -4.98 -2.65 -4.61
CA TRP A 67 -3.83 -3.16 -5.36
C TRP A 67 -2.86 -3.86 -4.43
N ILE A 68 -1.99 -4.67 -5.04
CA ILE A 68 -0.80 -5.21 -4.39
C ILE A 68 0.46 -4.78 -5.13
N ARG A 69 1.55 -4.63 -4.40
CA ARG A 69 2.91 -4.63 -4.94
C ARG A 69 3.71 -5.73 -4.29
N VAL A 70 4.32 -6.55 -5.13
CA VAL A 70 5.20 -7.64 -4.76
C VAL A 70 6.63 -7.15 -4.92
N CYS A 71 7.45 -7.34 -3.89
CA CYS A 71 8.84 -6.93 -3.81
C CYS A 71 9.69 -8.18 -3.61
N ASN A 72 10.49 -8.56 -4.61
CA ASN A 72 11.41 -9.68 -4.52
C ASN A 72 12.85 -9.15 -4.51
N SER A 73 13.70 -9.71 -3.66
CA SER A 73 15.12 -9.37 -3.64
C SER A 73 15.84 -10.12 -4.75
N ASN A 74 16.51 -9.41 -5.65
CA ASN A 74 17.37 -10.01 -6.66
C ASN A 74 18.69 -9.21 -6.76
N ASP A 75 19.83 -9.87 -6.60
CA ASP A 75 21.17 -9.27 -6.65
C ASP A 75 21.36 -8.04 -5.73
N GLY A 76 20.68 -8.03 -4.57
CA GLY A 76 20.78 -6.93 -3.60
C GLY A 76 19.98 -5.67 -3.96
N ALA A 77 19.06 -5.76 -4.92
CA ALA A 77 18.08 -4.73 -5.23
C ALA A 77 16.64 -5.30 -5.17
N TRP A 78 15.67 -4.43 -4.92
CA TRP A 78 14.26 -4.82 -4.98
C TRP A 78 13.77 -4.79 -6.43
N GLU A 79 13.33 -5.94 -6.93
CA GLU A 79 12.47 -6.02 -8.11
C GLU A 79 11.01 -5.97 -7.68
N SER A 80 10.15 -5.41 -8.53
CA SER A 80 8.74 -5.30 -8.18
C SER A 80 7.76 -5.49 -9.32
N ALA A 81 6.60 -6.05 -8.98
CA ALA A 81 5.42 -6.14 -9.83
C ALA A 81 4.22 -5.58 -9.07
N MET A 82 3.34 -4.88 -9.77
CA MET A 82 2.14 -4.28 -9.19
C MET A 82 0.91 -4.82 -9.91
N PHE A 83 -0.12 -5.19 -9.14
CA PHE A 83 -1.34 -5.77 -9.65
C PHE A 83 -2.57 -5.07 -9.08
N ALA A 84 -3.54 -4.77 -9.94
CA ALA A 84 -4.86 -4.34 -9.50
C ALA A 84 -5.61 -5.53 -8.87
N VAL A 85 -6.26 -5.32 -7.72
CA VAL A 85 -7.16 -6.30 -7.12
C VAL A 85 -8.58 -5.80 -7.31
N VAL A 86 -9.23 -6.27 -8.37
CA VAL A 86 -10.53 -5.75 -8.80
C VAL A 86 -11.60 -6.02 -7.74
N CYS A 87 -12.29 -4.97 -7.30
CA CYS A 87 -13.47 -5.14 -6.48
C CYS A 87 -14.65 -5.61 -7.34
N THR A 88 -15.19 -6.78 -7.02
CA THR A 88 -16.45 -7.24 -7.60
C THR A 88 -17.58 -6.74 -6.71
N ASN A 89 -18.76 -6.42 -7.27
CA ASN A 89 -19.90 -5.85 -6.53
C ASN A 89 -20.57 -6.80 -5.52
N PHE A 90 -19.83 -7.74 -4.93
CA PHE A 90 -20.30 -8.52 -3.79
C PHE A 90 -20.21 -7.65 -2.54
N GLU A 91 -21.26 -7.64 -1.72
CA GLU A 91 -21.28 -6.90 -0.44
C GLU A 91 -20.00 -7.20 0.36
N GLY A 92 -19.08 -6.23 0.38
CA GLY A 92 -17.88 -6.26 1.21
C GLY A 92 -16.74 -7.17 0.77
N GLY A 93 -16.58 -7.50 -0.53
CA GLY A 93 -15.48 -8.37 -0.96
C GLY A 93 -15.07 -8.28 -2.43
N SER A 94 -13.80 -8.59 -2.73
CA SER A 94 -13.37 -8.99 -4.07
C SER A 94 -13.66 -10.48 -4.26
N SER A 95 -13.76 -11.00 -5.50
CA SER A 95 -13.47 -12.42 -5.69
C SER A 95 -11.99 -12.68 -5.38
N ALA A 96 -11.64 -13.88 -4.92
CA ALA A 96 -10.25 -14.28 -4.84
C ALA A 96 -9.64 -14.19 -6.25
N GLN A 97 -8.50 -13.52 -6.38
CA GLN A 97 -7.82 -13.26 -7.64
C GLN A 97 -6.44 -13.90 -7.60
N THR A 98 -6.09 -14.58 -8.69
CA THR A 98 -4.80 -15.23 -8.87
C THR A 98 -3.91 -14.36 -9.75
N PHE A 99 -2.66 -14.16 -9.33
CA PHE A 99 -1.65 -13.40 -10.04
C PHE A 99 -0.41 -14.26 -10.24
N ASP A 100 0.09 -14.27 -11.46
CA ASP A 100 1.39 -14.84 -11.82
C ASP A 100 2.47 -13.77 -11.60
N ALA A 101 3.44 -14.08 -10.75
CA ALA A 101 4.58 -13.22 -10.43
C ALA A 101 5.92 -13.83 -10.84
N SER A 102 5.91 -14.84 -11.72
CA SER A 102 7.13 -15.45 -12.26
C SER A 102 8.07 -14.46 -12.97
N SER A 103 7.51 -13.37 -13.52
CA SER A 103 8.29 -12.30 -14.15
C SER A 103 9.24 -11.55 -13.21
N ILE A 104 9.02 -11.64 -11.90
CA ILE A 104 9.90 -11.10 -10.85
C ILE A 104 10.49 -12.21 -9.97
N GLY A 105 10.52 -13.45 -10.49
CA GLY A 105 11.26 -14.56 -9.90
C GLY A 105 10.56 -15.33 -8.78
N LEU A 106 9.22 -15.24 -8.63
CA LEU A 106 8.48 -16.12 -7.72
C LEU A 106 8.08 -17.43 -8.41
N ASP A 107 8.21 -18.55 -7.68
CA ASP A 107 7.95 -19.89 -8.19
C ASP A 107 6.46 -20.31 -8.15
N GLU A 108 5.67 -19.72 -7.25
CA GLU A 108 4.26 -20.08 -7.05
C GLU A 108 3.29 -18.93 -7.39
N ASP A 109 2.02 -19.29 -7.61
CA ASP A 109 0.95 -18.31 -7.81
C ASP A 109 0.61 -17.56 -6.52
N LEU A 110 0.25 -16.28 -6.67
CA LEU A 110 -0.30 -15.46 -5.60
C LEU A 110 -1.83 -15.44 -5.68
N VAL A 111 -2.50 -15.70 -4.56
CA VAL A 111 -3.95 -15.54 -4.45
C VAL A 111 -4.28 -14.45 -3.44
N VAL A 112 -5.05 -13.45 -3.86
CA VAL A 112 -5.47 -12.34 -3.00
C VAL A 112 -6.98 -12.27 -2.93
N TYR A 113 -7.49 -12.18 -1.71
CA TYR A 113 -8.88 -11.87 -1.42
C TYR A 113 -8.92 -10.64 -0.52
N SER A 114 -9.60 -9.58 -0.96
CA SER A 114 -9.57 -8.30 -0.25
C SER A 114 -10.35 -8.31 1.06
N GLY A 115 -11.29 -9.26 1.24
CA GLY A 115 -12.30 -9.14 2.31
C GLY A 115 -12.93 -7.75 2.29
N GLU A 116 -13.06 -7.13 3.46
CA GLU A 116 -13.59 -5.76 3.60
C GLU A 116 -12.72 -4.67 2.92
N GLY A 117 -11.54 -4.98 2.38
CA GLY A 117 -10.68 -4.03 1.67
C GLY A 117 -11.28 -3.39 0.40
N CYS A 118 -12.43 -3.89 -0.07
CA CYS A 118 -13.24 -3.28 -1.13
C CYS A 118 -14.34 -2.33 -0.63
N ASP A 119 -14.63 -2.33 0.67
CA ASP A 119 -15.62 -1.42 1.26
C ASP A 119 -14.95 -0.11 1.69
N ALA A 120 -15.36 0.99 1.06
CA ALA A 120 -14.87 2.33 1.38
C ALA A 120 -15.16 2.77 2.83
N SER A 121 -16.17 2.15 3.47
CA SER A 121 -16.62 2.45 4.83
C SER A 121 -16.02 1.51 5.88
N ALA A 122 -15.41 0.39 5.48
CA ALA A 122 -14.82 -0.54 6.42
C ALA A 122 -13.63 0.09 7.15
N SER A 123 -13.56 -0.15 8.47
CA SER A 123 -12.47 0.33 9.31
C SER A 123 -11.20 -0.52 9.19
N ASP A 124 -11.37 -1.82 8.97
CA ASP A 124 -10.33 -2.84 9.00
C ASP A 124 -10.25 -3.59 7.64
N LEU A 125 -9.61 -4.77 7.61
CA LEU A 125 -9.43 -5.62 6.43
C LEU A 125 -10.00 -7.02 6.69
N LYS A 126 -11.06 -7.11 7.47
CA LYS A 126 -11.59 -8.39 7.95
C LYS A 126 -11.86 -9.37 6.82
N GLY A 127 -11.45 -10.61 7.05
CA GLY A 127 -11.60 -11.72 6.11
C GLY A 127 -10.64 -11.67 4.92
N GLY A 128 -9.89 -10.58 4.72
CA GLY A 128 -8.91 -10.46 3.66
C GLY A 128 -7.66 -11.28 3.91
N TYR A 129 -7.07 -11.83 2.85
CA TYR A 129 -5.84 -12.63 2.92
C TYR A 129 -5.00 -12.53 1.65
N ILE A 130 -3.71 -12.84 1.79
CA ILE A 130 -2.79 -13.17 0.70
C ILE A 130 -2.28 -14.59 0.92
N LYS A 131 -2.28 -15.37 -0.15
CA LYS A 131 -1.77 -16.75 -0.16
C LYS A 131 -0.69 -16.90 -1.22
N TYR A 132 0.39 -17.55 -0.85
CA TYR A 132 1.49 -17.97 -1.73
C TYR A 132 1.73 -19.47 -1.56
N GLY A 133 1.55 -20.24 -2.63
CA GLY A 133 1.59 -21.70 -2.56
C GLY A 133 0.62 -22.25 -1.50
N SER A 134 1.16 -22.83 -0.42
CA SER A 134 0.38 -23.35 0.71
C SER A 134 0.25 -22.39 1.91
N THR A 135 1.00 -21.29 1.91
CA THR A 135 1.06 -20.33 3.03
C THR A 135 0.03 -19.24 2.83
N GLU A 136 -0.86 -19.06 3.82
CA GLU A 136 -1.87 -18.00 3.83
C GLU A 136 -1.60 -17.04 4.99
N LYS A 137 -1.68 -15.74 4.72
CA LYS A 137 -1.57 -14.67 5.72
C LYS A 137 -2.81 -13.78 5.67
N SER A 138 -3.44 -13.61 6.83
CA SER A 138 -4.53 -12.64 7.03
C SER A 138 -4.02 -11.21 6.87
N LEU A 139 -4.74 -10.37 6.11
CA LEU A 139 -4.43 -8.95 5.97
C LEU A 139 -4.64 -8.17 7.28
N GLU A 140 -5.48 -8.68 8.18
CA GLU A 140 -5.81 -8.02 9.46
C GLU A 140 -4.78 -8.34 10.56
N THR A 141 -4.32 -9.59 10.62
CA THR A 141 -3.55 -10.10 11.77
C THR A 141 -2.28 -10.88 11.40
N GLY A 142 -2.13 -11.28 10.13
CA GLY A 142 -1.00 -12.08 9.64
C GLY A 142 0.10 -11.24 9.00
N CYS A 143 -0.10 -9.94 8.85
CA CYS A 143 0.81 -8.99 8.21
C CYS A 143 1.25 -7.89 9.18
N GLY A 144 2.13 -7.00 8.72
CA GLY A 144 2.60 -5.85 9.48
C GLY A 144 1.49 -4.85 9.84
N THR A 145 1.85 -3.81 10.59
CA THR A 145 0.90 -2.76 10.98
C THR A 145 0.34 -2.02 9.77
N ARG A 146 -0.95 -1.67 9.81
CA ARG A 146 -1.60 -0.91 8.75
C ARG A 146 -1.12 0.55 8.74
N ASP A 147 -0.46 0.96 7.67
CA ASP A 147 -0.10 2.34 7.36
C ASP A 147 -0.29 2.57 5.86
N HIS A 148 -1.46 3.12 5.49
CA HIS A 148 -1.90 3.27 4.09
C HIS A 148 -1.90 1.96 3.28
N GLY A 149 -2.00 0.83 3.98
CA GLY A 149 -1.90 -0.53 3.46
C GLY A 149 -1.26 -1.44 4.50
N VAL A 150 -1.05 -2.71 4.18
CA VAL A 150 -0.37 -3.69 5.06
C VAL A 150 0.70 -4.43 4.26
N THR A 151 1.84 -4.69 4.90
CA THR A 151 2.96 -5.41 4.26
C THR A 151 3.12 -6.79 4.88
N CYS A 152 3.12 -7.82 4.05
CA CYS A 152 3.21 -9.22 4.43
C CYS A 152 4.54 -9.80 3.94
N GLU A 153 5.34 -10.37 4.83
CA GLU A 153 6.55 -11.10 4.49
C GLU A 153 6.23 -12.53 4.06
N PHE A 154 6.94 -13.08 3.08
CA PHE A 154 6.87 -14.47 2.68
C PHE A 154 8.27 -15.01 2.39
N THR A 155 8.38 -16.32 2.37
CA THR A 155 9.56 -17.04 1.92
C THR A 155 9.22 -17.80 0.65
N ASP A 156 10.13 -17.74 -0.32
CA ASP A 156 10.07 -18.56 -1.53
C ASP A 156 10.69 -19.94 -1.29
#